data_AF-A0A3D3T280-F1
#
_entry.id   AF-A0A3D3T280-F1
#
_cell.length_a   1.000
_cell.length_b   1.000
_cell.length_c   1.000
_cell.angle_alpha   90.00
_cell.angle_beta   90.00
_cell.angle_gamma   90.00
#
_symmetry.space_group_name_H-M   'P 1'
#
loop_
_entity.id
_entity.type
_entity.pdbx_description
1 polymer ?
#
loop_
_entity_poly.entity_id
_entity_poly.type
_entity_poly.pdbx_seq_one_letter_code
_entity_poly.pdbx_strand_id
1 'polypeptide(L)' 'LAYATETQRGALPHVRAIRHDASDESVVLDAATRRNLEIDISSTGSQEHSLLAVMDNTSTAMGSRL' A
#
# COMPACT_ATOMS: atom_id res chain seq x y z
N LEU A 1 -15.72 -1.92 11.27
CA LEU A 1 -16.26 -0.60 10.90
C LEU A 1 -16.47 0.37 12.07
N ALA A 2 -16.74 -0.10 13.30
CA ALA A 2 -17.08 0.77 14.44
C ALA A 2 -16.08 1.91 14.69
N TYR A 3 -14.77 1.62 14.75
CA TYR A 3 -13.74 2.65 14.96
C TYR A 3 -13.74 3.75 13.89
N ALA A 4 -13.87 3.39 12.60
CA ALA A 4 -13.94 4.36 11.52
C ALA A 4 -15.21 5.21 11.59
N THR A 5 -16.34 4.63 12.02
CA THR A 5 -17.61 5.37 12.17
C THR A 5 -17.51 6.37 13.33
N GLU A 6 -16.92 5.96 14.45
CA GLU A 6 -16.71 6.82 15.62
C GLU A 6 -15.78 7.99 15.32
N THR A 7 -14.66 7.72 14.65
CA THR A 7 -13.66 8.75 14.33
C THR A 7 -14.10 9.70 13.22
N GLN A 8 -14.91 9.25 12.25
CA GLN A 8 -15.42 10.10 11.17
C GLN A 8 -16.76 10.78 11.50
N ARG A 9 -17.45 10.33 12.55
CA ARG A 9 -18.71 10.90 13.05
C ARG A 9 -19.77 11.09 11.95
N GLY A 10 -19.88 10.13 11.03
CA GLY A 10 -20.79 10.19 9.89
C GLY A 10 -20.93 8.86 9.14
N ALA A 11 -21.88 8.80 8.21
CA ALA A 11 -22.07 7.65 7.35
C ALA A 11 -20.89 7.50 6.35
N LEU A 12 -20.50 6.26 6.04
CA LEU A 12 -19.37 5.94 5.14
C LEU A 12 -19.86 5.25 3.84
N PRO A 13 -20.63 5.92 2.96
CA PRO A 13 -21.25 5.30 1.78
C PRO A 13 -20.25 4.87 0.70
N HIS A 14 -18.98 5.27 0.83
CA HIS A 14 -17.89 4.88 -0.06
C HIS A 14 -17.25 3.53 0.35
N VAL A 15 -17.48 3.04 1.58
CA VAL A 15 -17.02 1.72 2.02
C VAL A 15 -18.12 0.70 1.74
N ARG A 16 -18.06 0.05 0.56
CA ARG A 16 -19.18 -0.73 0.02
C ARG A 16 -19.04 -2.23 0.16
N ALA A 17 -17.83 -2.75 0.34
CA ALA A 17 -17.58 -4.18 0.38
C ALA A 17 -16.37 -4.52 1.26
N ILE A 18 -16.36 -5.75 1.77
CA ILE A 18 -15.21 -6.38 2.41
C ILE A 18 -14.81 -7.53 1.47
N ARG A 19 -13.52 -7.64 1.19
CA ARG A 19 -12.95 -8.73 0.40
C ARG A 19 -12.00 -9.53 1.29
N HIS A 20 -12.05 -10.85 1.16
CA HIS A 20 -11.03 -11.73 1.70
C HIS A 20 -9.84 -11.73 0.76
N ASP A 21 -8.63 -11.60 1.30
CA ASP A 21 -7.38 -11.68 0.55
C ASP A 21 -6.85 -13.11 0.66
N ALA A 22 -6.73 -13.80 -0.47
CA ALA A 22 -6.34 -15.20 -0.52
C ALA A 22 -4.86 -15.33 -0.92
N SER A 23 -4.11 -16.17 -0.20
CA SER A 23 -2.65 -16.28 -0.35
C SER A 23 -2.20 -16.84 -1.70
N ASP A 24 -3.09 -17.46 -2.47
CA ASP A 24 -2.84 -18.00 -3.81
C ASP A 24 -3.05 -16.96 -4.93
N GLU A 25 -3.60 -15.79 -4.62
CA GLU A 25 -3.77 -14.68 -5.57
C GLU A 25 -2.53 -13.77 -5.66
N SER A 26 -1.56 -13.94 -4.77
CA SER A 26 -0.37 -13.07 -4.67
C SER A 26 0.92 -13.82 -4.35
N VAL A 27 2.06 -13.19 -4.65
CA VAL A 27 3.36 -13.68 -4.19
C VAL A 27 3.56 -13.23 -2.75
N VAL A 28 3.62 -14.18 -1.83
CA VAL A 28 3.86 -13.90 -0.41
C VAL A 28 5.34 -13.60 -0.18
N LEU A 29 5.62 -12.41 0.36
CA LEU A 29 6.96 -11.98 0.76
C LEU A 29 7.01 -11.79 2.27
N ASP A 30 8.08 -12.26 2.91
CA ASP A 30 8.34 -11.91 4.30
C ASP A 30 8.89 -10.47 4.42
N ALA A 31 8.92 -9.97 5.65
CA ALA A 31 9.36 -8.60 5.93
C ALA A 31 10.84 -8.37 5.55
N ALA A 32 11.69 -9.39 5.71
CA ALA A 32 13.11 -9.29 5.39
C ALA A 32 13.34 -9.19 3.88
N THR A 33 12.64 -10.01 3.10
CA THR A 33 12.69 -10.02 1.64
C THR A 33 12.18 -8.70 1.07
N ARG A 34 11.03 -8.19 1.54
CA ARG A 34 10.52 -6.88 1.10
C ARG A 34 11.52 -5.75 1.38
N ARG A 35 12.15 -5.76 2.56
CA ARG A 35 13.17 -4.77 2.93
C ARG A 35 14.42 -4.90 2.08
N ASN A 36 14.94 -6.10 1.88
CA ASN A 36 16.16 -6.34 1.11
C ASN A 36 15.99 -6.04 -0.38
N LEU A 37 14.75 -6.15 -0.90
CA LEU A 37 14.41 -5.75 -2.26
C LEU A 37 14.19 -4.25 -2.42
N GLU A 38 14.17 -3.48 -1.33
CA GLU A 38 13.98 -2.02 -1.34
C GLU A 38 12.77 -1.59 -2.19
N ILE A 39 11.63 -2.26 -2.02
CA ILE A 39 10.47 -2.09 -2.91
C ILE A 39 9.99 -0.64 -2.91
N ASP A 40 9.73 -0.08 -1.73
CA ASP A 40 9.18 1.26 -1.52
C ASP A 40 10.09 2.15 -0.66
N ILE A 41 11.04 1.57 0.08
CA ILE A 41 11.96 2.26 0.97
C ILE A 41 13.35 1.62 0.82
N SER A 42 14.38 2.43 0.62
CA SER A 42 15.77 1.98 0.55
C SER A 42 16.37 1.67 1.92
N SER A 43 17.55 1.05 1.94
CA SER A 43 18.26 0.71 3.19
C SER A 43 18.54 1.90 4.11
N THR A 44 18.52 3.13 3.59
CA THR A 44 18.70 4.37 4.36
C THR A 44 17.40 4.92 4.96
N GLY A 45 16.26 4.31 4.64
CA GLY A 45 14.93 4.75 5.09
C GLY A 45 14.29 5.83 4.20
N SER A 46 14.93 6.19 3.09
CA SER A 46 14.37 7.11 2.09
C SER A 46 13.59 6.35 1.01
N GLN A 47 12.63 7.02 0.35
CA GLN A 47 12.06 6.48 -0.89
C GLN A 47 13.02 6.59 -2.06
N GLU A 48 13.98 7.52 -2.01
CA GLU A 48 15.00 7.64 -3.05
C GLU A 48 15.80 6.33 -3.17
N HIS A 49 16.14 5.97 -4.41
CA HIS A 49 16.86 4.74 -4.78
C HIS A 49 16.10 3.43 -4.51
N SER A 50 14.81 3.49 -4.14
CA SER A 50 13.92 2.31 -4.12
C SER A 50 13.45 1.91 -5.51
N LEU A 51 12.94 0.68 -5.66
CA LEU A 51 12.32 0.22 -6.89
C LEU A 51 11.16 1.13 -7.31
N LEU A 52 10.30 1.51 -6.37
CA LEU A 52 9.16 2.39 -6.62
C LEU A 52 9.62 3.75 -7.18
N ALA A 53 10.67 4.35 -6.62
CA ALA A 53 11.19 5.63 -7.10
C ALA A 53 11.75 5.58 -8.53
N VAL A 54 12.22 4.41 -8.98
CA VAL A 54 12.67 4.21 -10.37
C VAL A 54 11.49 3.98 -11.32
N MET A 55 10.46 3.30 -10.86
CA MET A 55 9.33 2.86 -11.70
C MET A 55 8.19 3.89 -11.77
N ASP A 56 8.03 4.75 -10.76
CA ASP A 56 6.92 5.71 -10.68
C ASP A 56 7.13 6.89 -11.63
N ASN A 57 6.55 6.76 -12.83
CA ASN A 57 6.40 7.84 -13.80
C ASN A 57 4.91 8.24 -13.97
N THR A 58 4.10 8.09 -12.92
CA THR A 58 2.67 8.35 -13.00
C THR A 58 2.36 9.84 -12.94
N SER A 59 1.30 10.27 -13.66
CA SER A 59 0.95 11.70 -13.73
C SER A 59 0.10 12.20 -12.57
N THR A 60 -0.36 11.33 -11.67
CA THR A 60 -1.27 11.70 -10.58
C THR A 60 -0.91 10.98 -9.30
N ALA A 61 -1.22 11.60 -8.16
CA ALA A 61 -0.98 11.00 -6.84
C ALA A 61 -1.75 9.69 -6.62
N MET A 62 -2.91 9.50 -7.25
CA MET A 62 -3.63 8.22 -7.18
C MET A 62 -2.97 7.14 -8.03
N GLY A 63 -2.35 7.52 -9.16
CA GLY A 63 -1.56 6.62 -10.00
C GLY A 63 -0.34 6.06 -9.26
N SER A 64 0.39 6.93 -8.55
CA SER A 64 1.57 6.55 -7.77
C SER A 64 1.26 5.53 -6.64
N ARG A 65 0.01 5.48 -6.17
CA ARG A 65 -0.45 4.59 -5.07
C ARG A 65 -1.03 3.24 -5.54
N LEU A 66 -1.25 3.07 -6.84
CA LEU A 66 -1.89 1.88 -7.44
C LEU A 66 -0.86 0.81 -7.76
#